data_AF-A0A354YCQ7-F1
#
_entry.id   AF-A0A354YCQ7-F1
#
_cell.length_a   1.000
_cell.length_b   1.000
_cell.length_c   1.000
_cell.angle_alpha   90.00
_cell.angle_beta   90.00
_cell.angle_gamma   90.00
#
_symmetry.space_group_name_H-M   'P 1'
#
loop_
_entity.id
_entity.type
_entity.pdbx_description
1 polymer ?
#
loop_
_entity_poly.entity_id
_entity_poly.type
_entity_poly.pdbx_seq_one_letter_code
_entity_poly.pdbx_strand_id
1 'polypeptide(L)'
;MTADYFRELPLGTCLDFIDRDGRVQPGKLSWISPISNRLMFVNRRGGRLCVASAEELAMMVWLDRLRLHREGDAFYSAMQGVVDRLEGARAG
;
A
#
# COMPACT_ATOMS: atom_id res chain seq x y z
N MET A 1 -1.29 -14.92 2.64
CA MET A 1 -0.10 -14.75 1.78
C MET A 1 1.12 -15.11 2.61
N THR A 2 2.09 -15.83 2.08
CA THR A 2 3.27 -16.32 2.83
C THR A 2 4.48 -15.42 2.59
N ALA A 3 5.57 -15.62 3.36
CA ALA A 3 6.83 -14.93 3.11
C ALA A 3 7.40 -15.26 1.72
N ASP A 4 7.32 -16.52 1.27
CA ASP A 4 7.78 -16.92 -0.08
C ASP A 4 7.09 -16.12 -1.19
N TYR A 5 5.77 -15.91 -1.07
CA TYR A 5 5.03 -15.05 -1.99
C TYR A 5 5.63 -13.63 -2.08
N PHE A 6 6.00 -13.04 -0.95
CA PHE A 6 6.57 -11.68 -0.94
C PHE A 6 8.02 -11.62 -1.43
N ARG A 7 8.79 -12.71 -1.32
CA ARG A 7 10.15 -12.78 -1.89
C ARG A 7 10.14 -12.73 -3.42
N GLU A 8 9.08 -13.25 -4.03
CA GLU A 8 8.89 -13.28 -5.48
C GLU A 8 8.07 -12.09 -6.01
N LEU A 9 7.75 -11.11 -5.16
CA LEU A 9 6.88 -10.00 -5.54
C LEU A 9 7.53 -9.14 -6.64
N PRO A 10 6.91 -8.98 -7.82
CA PRO A 10 7.48 -8.17 -8.89
C PRO A 10 7.60 -6.70 -8.49
N LEU A 11 8.70 -6.04 -8.87
CA LEU A 11 8.82 -4.58 -8.78
C LEU A 11 7.62 -3.91 -9.48
N GLY A 12 7.11 -2.83 -8.89
CA GLY A 12 5.91 -2.15 -9.37
C GLY A 12 4.59 -2.71 -8.84
N THR A 13 4.60 -3.87 -8.15
CA THR A 13 3.38 -4.40 -7.51
C THR A 13 2.84 -3.41 -6.47
N CYS A 14 1.53 -3.15 -6.51
CA CYS A 14 0.83 -2.32 -5.54
C CYS A 14 0.18 -3.18 -4.45
N LEU A 15 0.33 -2.76 -3.20
CA LEU A 15 -0.34 -3.33 -2.04
C LEU A 15 -1.10 -2.23 -1.30
N ASP A 16 -2.16 -2.62 -0.59
CA ASP A 16 -2.94 -1.75 0.29
C ASP A 16 -2.44 -1.93 1.72
N PHE A 17 -1.84 -0.88 2.29
CA PHE A 17 -1.44 -0.82 3.70
C PHE A 17 -2.59 -0.24 4.52
N ILE A 18 -2.97 -0.91 5.61
CA ILE A 18 -4.10 -0.52 6.46
C ILE A 18 -3.55 0.01 7.79
N ASP A 19 -3.76 1.29 8.07
CA ASP A 19 -3.27 1.92 9.30
C ASP A 19 -4.15 1.63 10.52
N ARG A 20 -3.75 2.13 11.70
CA ARG A 20 -4.45 1.92 12.99
C ARG A 20 -5.91 2.37 12.98
N ASP A 21 -6.26 3.33 12.13
CA ASP A 21 -7.61 3.88 12.01
C ASP A 21 -8.42 3.17 10.91
N GLY A 22 -7.85 2.12 10.30
CA GLY A 22 -8.47 1.37 9.21
C GLY A 22 -8.35 2.05 7.85
N ARG A 23 -7.57 3.14 7.72
CA ARG A 23 -7.40 3.83 6.45
C ARG A 23 -6.47 3.06 5.53
N VAL A 24 -6.87 2.94 4.28
CA VAL A 24 -6.10 2.26 3.24
C VAL A 24 -5.15 3.24 2.57
N GLN A 25 -3.86 2.88 2.53
CA GLN A 25 -2.80 3.61 1.84
C GLN A 25 -2.17 2.73 0.77
N PRO A 26 -2.38 3.01 -0.53
CA PRO A 26 -1.76 2.23 -1.59
C PRO A 26 -0.26 2.51 -1.65
N GLY A 27 0.53 1.45 -1.59
CA GLY A 27 1.99 1.46 -1.69
C GLY A 27 2.48 0.64 -2.87
N LYS A 28 3.32 1.25 -3.72
CA LYS A 28 3.97 0.56 -4.84
C LYS A 28 5.34 0.07 -4.44
N LEU A 29 5.64 -1.20 -4.70
CA LEU A 29 7.00 -1.74 -4.54
C LEU A 29 7.94 -1.01 -5.51
N SER A 30 8.89 -0.28 -4.96
CA SER A 30 9.81 0.57 -5.72
C SER A 30 11.23 0.03 -5.78
N TRP A 31 11.62 -0.73 -4.76
CA TRP A 31 12.98 -1.23 -4.64
C TRP A 31 13.05 -2.44 -3.70
N ILE A 32 13.99 -3.34 -3.98
CA ILE A 32 14.34 -4.46 -3.11
C ILE A 32 15.81 -4.29 -2.74
N SER A 33 16.11 -4.30 -1.45
CA SER A 33 17.49 -4.17 -0.98
C SER A 33 18.32 -5.38 -1.35
N PRO A 34 19.43 -5.23 -2.09
CA PRO A 34 20.28 -6.37 -2.43
C PRO A 34 21.07 -6.91 -1.22
N ILE A 35 21.17 -6.13 -0.14
CA ILE A 35 21.94 -6.50 1.05
C ILE A 35 21.05 -7.18 2.10
N SER A 36 19.84 -6.67 2.28
CA SER A 36 18.95 -7.09 3.37
C SER A 36 17.67 -7.78 2.90
N ASN A 37 17.43 -7.84 1.59
CA ASN A 37 16.19 -8.29 0.97
C ASN A 37 14.92 -7.57 1.48
N ARG A 38 15.05 -6.42 2.14
CA ARG A 38 13.92 -5.58 2.53
C ARG A 38 13.29 -4.92 1.31
N LEU A 39 11.97 -4.95 1.27
CA LEU A 39 11.13 -4.38 0.22
C LEU A 39 10.74 -2.95 0.60
N MET A 40 11.01 -1.99 -0.28
CA MET A 40 10.66 -0.58 -0.09
C MET A 40 9.43 -0.21 -0.93
N PHE A 41 8.38 0.20 -0.24
CA PHE A 41 7.14 0.69 -0.83
C PHE A 41 7.08 2.21 -0.77
N VAL A 42 6.59 2.83 -1.85
CA VAL A 42 6.36 4.28 -1.94
C VAL A 42 4.89 4.57 -2.13
N ASN A 43 4.44 5.70 -1.59
CA ASN A 43 3.11 6.22 -1.85
C ASN A 43 3.02 6.85 -3.26
N ARG A 44 1.82 7.32 -3.63
CA ARG A 44 1.57 7.97 -4.94
C ARG A 44 2.41 9.22 -5.20
N ARG A 45 2.95 9.87 -4.15
CA ARG A 45 3.82 11.06 -4.24
C ARG A 45 5.31 10.70 -4.28
N GLY A 46 5.66 9.41 -4.29
CA GLY A 46 7.05 8.92 -4.25
C GLY A 46 7.69 8.92 -2.87
N GLY A 47 6.95 9.30 -1.82
CA GLY A 47 7.43 9.25 -0.44
C GLY A 47 7.49 7.81 0.07
N ARG A 48 8.51 7.49 0.89
CA ARG A 48 8.67 6.17 1.52
C ARG A 48 7.49 5.88 2.43
N LEU A 49 6.70 4.85 2.08
CA LEU A 49 5.53 4.42 2.84
C LEU A 49 5.90 3.32 3.84
N CYS A 50 6.65 2.31 3.39
CA CYS A 50 7.01 1.16 4.22
C CYS A 50 8.35 0.57 3.74
N VAL A 51 9.13 0.02 4.68
CA VAL A 51 10.28 -0.85 4.41
C VAL A 51 10.16 -2.08 5.30
N ALA A 52 9.95 -3.24 4.71
CA ALA A 52 9.67 -4.46 5.46
C ALA A 52 10.35 -5.68 4.84
N SER A 53 10.65 -6.70 5.66
CA SER A 53 11.02 -8.03 5.16
C SER A 53 9.79 -8.77 4.62
N ALA A 54 10.02 -9.88 3.90
CA ALA A 54 8.94 -10.73 3.41
C ALA A 54 8.10 -11.34 4.55
N GLU A 55 8.73 -11.67 5.67
CA GLU A 55 8.10 -12.20 6.88
C GLU A 55 7.25 -11.12 7.57
N GLU A 56 7.76 -9.89 7.69
CA GLU A 56 7.01 -8.76 8.22
C GLU A 56 5.75 -8.48 7.37
N LEU A 57 5.85 -8.56 6.04
CA LEU A 57 4.69 -8.44 5.14
C LEU A 57 3.68 -9.58 5.32
N ALA A 58 4.14 -10.82 5.46
CA ALA A 58 3.27 -11.96 5.74
C ALA A 58 2.54 -11.81 7.09
N MET A 59 3.23 -11.34 8.12
CA MET A 59 2.59 -11.01 9.41
C MET A 59 1.59 -9.87 9.27
N MET A 60 1.89 -8.83 8.50
CA MET A 60 0.95 -7.74 8.25
C MET A 60 -0.33 -8.23 7.57
N VAL A 61 -0.25 -9.20 6.65
CA VAL A 61 -1.45 -9.83 6.08
C VAL A 61 -2.24 -10.58 7.16
N TRP A 62 -1.57 -11.33 8.03
CA TRP A 62 -2.22 -12.07 9.11
C TRP A 62 -2.91 -11.15 10.13
N LEU A 63 -2.34 -9.97 10.37
CA LEU A 63 -2.88 -8.93 11.26
C LEU A 63 -3.92 -8.02 10.58
N ASP A 64 -4.35 -8.33 9.36
CA ASP A 64 -5.26 -7.51 8.55
C ASP A 64 -4.75 -6.06 8.34
N ARG A 65 -3.42 -5.91 8.23
CA ARG A 65 -2.69 -4.66 7.99
C ARG A 65 -2.21 -4.48 6.57
N LEU A 66 -2.32 -5.51 5.74
CA LEU A 66 -1.83 -5.52 4.38
C LEU A 66 -2.69 -6.45 3.52
N ARG A 67 -3.03 -6.01 2.33
CA ARG A 67 -3.70 -6.84 1.31
C ARG A 67 -3.22 -6.48 -0.08
N LEU A 68 -3.53 -7.32 -1.06
CA LEU A 68 -3.34 -6.96 -2.46
C LEU A 68 -4.21 -5.76 -2.82
N HIS A 69 -3.64 -4.83 -3.58
CA HIS A 69 -4.39 -3.70 -4.11
C HIS A 69 -5.50 -4.22 -5.03
N ARG A 70 -6.75 -3.83 -4.77
CA ARG A 70 -7.89 -4.18 -5.64
C ARG A 70 -8.04 -3.10 -6.72
N GLU A 71 -7.91 -3.47 -7.99
CA GLU A 71 -8.06 -2.54 -9.11
C GLU A 71 -9.45 -1.88 -9.17
N GLY A 72 -10.49 -2.54 -8.65
CA GLY A 72 -11.84 -1.97 -8.52
C GLY A 72 -11.95 -0.76 -7.59
N ASP A 73 -10.99 -0.57 -6.67
CA ASP A 73 -10.99 0.57 -5.74
C ASP A 73 -10.42 1.85 -6.39
N ALA A 74 -9.77 1.77 -7.55
CA ALA A 74 -9.21 2.95 -8.21
C ALA A 74 -10.30 3.92 -8.70
N PHE A 75 -11.40 3.38 -9.24
CA PHE A 75 -12.57 4.16 -9.64
C PHE A 75 -13.27 4.79 -8.43
N TYR A 76 -13.54 4.00 -7.38
CA TYR A 76 -14.15 4.50 -6.15
C TYR A 76 -13.27 5.51 -5.41
N SER A 77 -11.95 5.30 -5.37
CA SER A 77 -10.99 6.25 -4.79
C SER A 77 -10.92 7.55 -5.60
N ALA A 78 -11.03 7.48 -6.93
CA ALA A 78 -11.11 8.67 -7.77
C ALA A 78 -12.39 9.46 -7.50
N MET A 79 -13.53 8.76 -7.34
CA MET A 79 -14.80 9.39 -6.94
C MET A 79 -14.71 9.99 -5.54
N GLN A 80 -14.10 9.31 -4.58
CA GLN A 80 -13.90 9.84 -3.22
C GLN A 80 -13.06 11.12 -3.23
N GLY A 81 -11.96 11.17 -4.01
CA GLY A 81 -11.16 12.38 -4.14
C GLY A 81 -11.90 13.57 -4.79
N VAL A 82 -12.94 13.30 -5.59
CA VAL A 82 -13.84 14.33 -6.11
C VAL A 82 -14.84 14.77 -5.04
N VAL A 83 -15.42 13.82 -4.28
CA VAL A 83 -16.31 14.10 -3.15
C VAL A 83 -15.62 14.96 -2.09
N ASP A 84 -14.41 14.58 -1.68
CA ASP A 84 -13.62 15.32 -0.68
C ASP A 84 -13.35 16.77 -1.13
N ARG A 85 -13.15 17.01 -2.43
CA ARG A 85 -13.03 18.39 -2.97
C ARG A 85 -14.35 19.15 -2.94
N LEU A 86 -15.47 18.49 -3.23
CA LEU A 86 -16.79 19.12 -3.24
C LEU A 86 -17.24 19.48 -1.82
N GLU A 87 -16.95 18.62 -0.84
CA GLU A 87 -17.21 18.90 0.58
C GLU A 87 -16.28 19.98 1.12
N GLY A 88 -14.98 19.92 0.78
CA GLY A 88 -14.01 20.96 1.14
C GLY A 88 -14.34 22.33 0.54
N ALA A 89 -14.93 22.38 -0.65
CA ALA A 89 -15.38 23.62 -1.30
C ALA A 89 -16.70 24.18 -0.75
N ARG A 90 -17.48 23.36 -0.02
CA ARG A 90 -18.75 23.78 0.60
C ARG A 90 -18.57 24.27 2.04
N ALA A 91 -17.43 23.98 2.65
CA ALA A 91 -17.09 24.33 4.03
C ALA A 91 -16.26 25.63 4.17
N GLY A 92 -16.05 26.38 3.08
CA GLY A 92 -15.42 27.70 3.06
C GLY A 92 -16.31 28.73 2.38
#